data_AF-A0A1A9RTL9-F1
#
_entry.id   AF-A0A1A9RTL9-F1
#
_cell.length_a   1.000
_cell.length_b   1.000
_cell.length_c   1.000
_cell.angle_alpha   90.00
_cell.angle_beta   90.00
_cell.angle_gamma   90.00
#
_symmetry.space_group_name_H-M   'P 1'
#
loop_
_entity.id
_entity.type
_entity.pdbx_description
1 polymer ?
#
loop_
_entity_poly.entity_id
_entity_poly.type
_entity_poly.pdbx_seq_one_letter_code
_entity_poly.pdbx_strand_id
1 'polypeptide(L)' 'MGVQFSGHDFRATAATRLFEMDYPKEQIDAQLAHAPDNSTDAAYYHAKFIRQRQEMMQTWADFVDSID' A
#
# COMPACT_ATOMS: atom_id res chain seq x y z
N MET A 1 11.05 26.23 -8.87
CA MET A 1 10.55 25.00 -9.52
C MET A 1 9.65 24.32 -8.51
N GLY A 2 8.33 24.35 -8.71
CA GLY A 2 7.40 23.64 -7.83
C GLY A 2 7.29 22.19 -8.31
N VAL A 3 7.63 21.24 -7.45
CA VAL A 3 7.35 19.83 -7.73
C VAL A 3 5.83 19.69 -7.70
N GLN A 4 5.23 19.34 -8.83
CA GLN A 4 3.79 19.08 -8.91
C GLN A 4 3.55 17.66 -8.40
N PHE A 5 3.26 17.54 -7.10
CA PHE A 5 2.95 16.27 -6.46
C PHE A 5 1.44 16.02 -6.56
N SER A 6 1.04 14.92 -7.17
CA SER A 6 -0.34 14.46 -7.22
C SER A 6 -0.53 13.24 -6.31
N GLY A 7 -1.78 12.87 -6.04
CA GLY A 7 -2.08 11.63 -5.30
C GLY A 7 -1.54 10.36 -5.98
N HIS A 8 -1.28 10.41 -7.29
CA HIS A 8 -0.65 9.30 -8.02
C HIS A 8 0.83 9.15 -7.65
N ASP A 9 1.55 10.26 -7.51
CA ASP A 9 2.96 10.27 -7.11
C ASP A 9 3.12 9.71 -5.70
N PHE A 10 2.18 10.03 -4.80
CA PHE A 10 2.13 9.46 -3.46
C PHE A 10 1.96 7.93 -3.47
N ARG A 11 1.04 7.41 -4.29
CA ARG A 11 0.81 5.95 -4.40
C ARG A 11 2.03 5.23 -4.94
N ALA A 12 2.69 5.79 -5.95
CA ALA A 12 3.91 5.22 -6.51
C ALA A 12 5.03 5.17 -5.46
N THR A 13 5.27 6.28 -4.75
CA THR A 13 6.27 6.34 -3.67
C THR A 13 5.99 5.34 -2.55
N ALA A 14 4.74 5.28 -2.07
CA ALA A 14 4.36 4.34 -1.02
C ALA A 14 4.51 2.88 -1.47
N ALA A 15 4.11 2.55 -2.70
CA ALA A 15 4.22 1.21 -3.25
C ALA A 15 5.68 0.75 -3.33
N THR A 16 6.57 1.59 -3.86
CA THR A 16 8.00 1.29 -3.94
C THR A 16 8.59 1.06 -2.55
N ARG A 17 8.29 1.93 -1.59
CA ARG A 17 8.85 1.84 -0.25
C ARG A 17 8.36 0.61 0.52
N LEU A 18 7.06 0.29 0.40
CA LEU A 18 6.51 -0.91 1.03
C LEU A 18 7.06 -2.19 0.40
N PHE A 19 7.36 -2.17 -0.90
CA PHE A 19 8.03 -3.29 -1.56
C PHE A 19 9.48 -3.46 -1.07
N GLU A 20 10.21 -2.37 -0.85
CA GLU A 20 11.55 -2.38 -0.24
C GLU A 20 11.56 -2.87 1.22
N MET A 21 10.42 -2.82 1.90
CA MET A 21 10.21 -3.36 3.25
C MET A 21 9.77 -4.84 3.25
N ASP A 22 9.91 -5.53 2.10
CA ASP A 22 9.57 -6.94 1.90
C ASP A 22 8.07 -7.29 2.09
N TYR A 23 7.17 -6.32 1.98
CA TYR A 23 5.74 -6.62 1.99
C TYR A 23 5.29 -7.36 0.72
N PRO A 24 4.43 -8.38 0.83
CA PRO A 24 3.90 -9.08 -0.34
C PRO A 24 3.12 -8.16 -1.26
N LYS A 25 3.33 -8.31 -2.58
CA LYS A 25 2.71 -7.47 -3.61
C LYS A 25 1.18 -7.46 -3.48
N GLU A 26 0.57 -8.59 -3.16
CA GLU A 26 -0.89 -8.73 -3.03
C GLU A 26 -1.45 -7.88 -1.89
N GLN A 27 -0.69 -7.71 -0.80
CA GLN A 27 -1.09 -6.87 0.31
C GLN A 27 -0.94 -5.38 -0.03
N ILE A 28 0.13 -5.02 -0.75
CA ILE A 28 0.35 -3.66 -1.24
C ILE A 28 -0.77 -3.27 -2.21
N ASP A 29 -1.09 -4.12 -3.18
CA ASP A 29 -2.18 -3.91 -4.13
C ASP A 29 -3.52 -3.76 -3.42
N ALA A 30 -3.79 -4.61 -2.41
CA ALA A 30 -4.99 -4.51 -1.60
C ALA A 30 -5.05 -3.20 -0.78
N GLN A 31 -3.91 -2.67 -0.34
CA GLN A 31 -3.83 -1.39 0.37
C GLN A 31 -4.02 -0.20 -0.58
N LEU A 32 -3.57 -0.30 -1.83
CA LEU A 32 -3.75 0.70 -2.88
C LEU A 32 -5.13 0.64 -3.55
N ALA A 33 -6.00 -0.27 -3.11
CA ALA A 33 -7.32 -0.54 -3.69
C ALA A 33 -7.25 -0.90 -5.18
N HIS A 34 -6.18 -1.58 -5.61
CA HIS A 34 -6.10 -2.15 -6.94
C HIS A 34 -7.10 -3.30 -7.09
N ALA A 35 -7.77 -3.36 -8.24
CA ALA A 35 -8.67 -4.45 -8.55
C ALA A 35 -7.85 -5.74 -8.72
N PRO A 36 -8.24 -6.85 -8.07
CA PRO A 36 -7.62 -8.14 -8.33
C PRO A 36 -7.98 -8.63 -9.74
N ASP A 37 -7.07 -9.36 -10.38
CA ASP A 37 -7.26 -9.88 -11.74
C ASP A 37 -8.44 -10.86 -11.86
N ASN A 38 -8.82 -11.52 -10.75
CA ASN A 38 -9.96 -12.43 -10.68
C ASN A 38 -11.13 -11.80 -9.91
N SER A 39 -12.23 -11.51 -10.62
CA SER A 39 -13.44 -10.90 -10.07
C SER A 39 -14.17 -11.75 -9.02
N THR A 40 -13.98 -13.07 -9.05
CA THR A 40 -14.60 -13.99 -8.06
C THR A 40 -13.96 -13.85 -6.68
N ASP A 41 -12.66 -13.54 -6.64
CA ASP A 41 -11.91 -13.45 -5.39
C ASP A 41 -12.03 -12.07 -4.74
N ALA A 42 -12.49 -11.05 -5.47
CA ALA A 42 -12.53 -9.65 -5.02
C ALA A 42 -13.29 -9.46 -3.69
N ALA A 43 -14.41 -10.15 -3.50
CA ALA A 43 -15.20 -10.08 -2.26
C ALA A 43 -14.45 -10.70 -1.06
N TYR A 44 -13.67 -11.77 -1.28
CA TYR A 44 -12.89 -12.45 -0.25
C TYR A 44 -11.56 -11.74 0.04
N TYR A 45 -10.97 -11.08 -0.97
CA TYR A 45 -9.72 -10.33 -0.85
C TYR A 45 -9.79 -9.21 0.17
N HIS A 46 -10.95 -8.54 0.29
CA HIS A 46 -11.09 -7.39 1.18
C HIS A 46 -10.95 -7.74 2.67
N ALA A 47 -11.37 -8.95 3.06
CA ALA A 47 -11.26 -9.48 4.42
C ALA A 47 -9.94 -10.23 4.66
N LYS A 48 -9.35 -10.82 3.60
CA LYS A 48 -8.18 -11.71 3.69
C LYS A 48 -6.95 -11.05 4.28
N PHE A 49 -6.76 -9.74 4.07
CA PHE A 49 -5.54 -9.03 4.43
C PHE A 49 -5.70 -7.91 5.45
N ILE A 50 -6.86 -7.80 6.12
CA ILE A 50 -7.15 -6.62 6.95
C ILE A 50 -6.12 -6.43 8.07
N ARG A 51 -5.66 -7.50 8.72
CA ARG A 51 -4.66 -7.43 9.79
C ARG A 51 -3.27 -7.06 9.24
N GLN A 52 -2.86 -7.71 8.18
CA GLN A 52 -1.57 -7.46 7.53
C GLN A 52 -1.50 -6.03 6.98
N ARG A 53 -2.60 -5.52 6.45
CA ARG A 53 -2.72 -4.13 5.98
C ARG A 53 -2.67 -3.13 7.13
N GLN A 54 -3.22 -3.46 8.30
CA GLN A 54 -3.09 -2.61 9.49
C GLN A 54 -1.63 -2.53 9.95
N GLU A 55 -0.95 -3.68 10.05
CA GLU A 55 0.48 -3.74 10.39
C GLU A 55 1.34 -2.98 9.37
N MET A 56 1.08 -3.18 8.08
CA MET A 56 1.73 -2.44 6.99
C MET A 56 1.56 -0.93 7.12
N MET A 57 0.35 -0.46 7.41
CA MET A 57 0.09 0.97 7.56
C MET A 57 0.71 1.54 8.84
N GLN A 58 0.86 0.74 9.89
CA GLN A 58 1.61 1.15 11.08
C GLN A 58 3.10 1.30 10.75
N THR A 59 3.71 0.32 10.09
CA THR A 59 5.12 0.41 9.67
C THR A 59 5.35 1.57 8.70
N TRP A 60 4.40 1.86 7.81
CA TRP A 60 4.44 3.06 6.98
C TRP A 60 4.40 4.34 7.81
N ALA A 61 3.50 4.43 8.80
CA ALA A 61 3.43 5.58 9.70
C ALA A 61 4.74 5.76 10.49
N ASP A 62 5.27 4.69 11.08
CA ASP A 62 6.54 4.72 11.81
C ASP A 62 7.70 5.19 10.92
N PHE A 63 7.70 4.81 9.63
CA PHE A 63 8.69 5.31 8.67
C PHE A 63 8.53 6.81 8.41
N VAL A 64 7.30 7.29 8.18
CA VAL A 64 7.02 8.72 7.96
C VAL A 64 7.42 9.54 9.19
N ASP A 65 7.08 9.07 10.39
CA ASP A 65 7.45 9.72 11.65
C ASP A 65 8.97 9.74 11.87
N SER A 66 9.72 8.78 11.28
CA SER A 66 11.18 8.72 11.40
C SER A 66 11.95 9.68 10.48
N ILE A 67 11.27 10.24 9.47
CA ILE A 67 11.88 11.16 8.49
C ILE A 67 11.53 12.64 8.77
N ASP A 68 10.70 12.90 9.77
CA ASP A 68 10.47 14.23 10.38
C ASP A 68 11.55 14.59 11.41
#